data_AF-A0A9E7EL08-F1
#
_entry.id   AF-A0A9E7EL08-F1
#
_cell.length_a   1.000
_cell.length_b   1.000
_cell.length_c   1.000
_cell.angle_alpha   90.00
_cell.angle_beta   90.00
_cell.angle_gamma   90.00
#
_symmetry.space_group_name_H-M   'P 1'
#
loop_
_entity.id
_entity.type
_entity.pdbx_description
1 polymer ?
#
loop_
_entity_poly.entity_id
_entity_poly.type
_entity_poly.pdbx_seq_one_letter_code
_entity_poly.pdbx_strand_id
1 'polypeptide(L)'
;MTSPDRSAPAIDPDLVISHKFSEISFCYTERDAALYALGVGACAGDAVDEKELNYVYHRNGQKSIQVLPTLPSFLLQKALDLKKYDPRLLLHGQQYIEIYRPLPSSGSIVNKVAIAGLHDKGKAAIIELETTSYLKESGEALCMNRSTIYLRGSGGFSSSSHPYSYKTYPDNQILHVSAPKHQPTVVYEDTIQQSQALLYRLSGDYNPLHADPMIAQAAGVIYQTKVKERNRAVLSGYVC
;
A
#
# COMPACT_ATOMS: atom_id res chain seq x y z
N MET A 1 19.46 25.84 -28.96
CA MET A 1 18.58 25.38 -27.85
C MET A 1 17.57 24.43 -28.45
N THR A 2 17.91 23.15 -28.52
CA THR A 2 16.99 22.08 -28.95
C THR A 2 16.13 21.71 -27.75
N SER A 3 14.82 21.88 -27.90
CA SER A 3 13.80 21.38 -26.98
C SER A 3 13.98 19.87 -26.78
N PRO A 4 13.94 19.34 -25.55
CA PRO A 4 13.90 17.89 -25.36
C PRO A 4 12.52 17.40 -25.79
N ASP A 5 12.44 16.89 -27.01
CA ASP A 5 11.38 15.97 -27.42
C ASP A 5 11.52 14.71 -26.55
N ARG A 6 10.67 14.61 -25.53
CA ARG A 6 10.49 13.41 -24.72
C ARG A 6 9.01 13.22 -24.46
N SER A 7 8.21 13.03 -25.50
CA SER A 7 6.98 12.26 -25.30
C SER A 7 7.40 10.82 -25.02
N ALA A 8 7.38 10.42 -23.75
CA ALA A 8 7.30 8.99 -23.46
C ALA A 8 6.13 8.42 -24.29
N PRO A 9 6.28 7.24 -24.92
CA PRO A 9 5.21 6.69 -25.74
C PRO A 9 3.93 6.62 -24.89
N ALA A 10 2.83 7.15 -25.43
CA ALA A 10 1.54 7.17 -24.76
C ALA A 10 1.15 5.76 -24.31
N ILE A 11 0.45 5.65 -23.18
CA ILE A 11 -0.09 4.36 -22.71
C ILE A 11 -0.99 3.79 -23.80
N ASP A 12 -0.79 2.53 -24.15
CA ASP A 12 -1.70 1.75 -24.97
C ASP A 12 -2.67 0.99 -24.06
N PRO A 13 -3.96 1.37 -24.01
CA PRO A 13 -4.91 0.75 -23.09
C PRO A 13 -5.08 -0.74 -23.34
N ASP A 14 -5.08 -1.19 -24.59
CA ASP A 14 -5.33 -2.59 -24.93
C ASP A 14 -4.17 -3.49 -24.45
N LEU A 15 -2.94 -3.01 -24.57
CA LEU A 15 -1.76 -3.70 -24.00
C LEU A 15 -1.78 -3.75 -22.48
N VAL A 16 -2.28 -2.70 -21.81
CA VAL A 16 -2.39 -2.68 -20.34
C VAL A 16 -3.46 -3.65 -19.86
N ILE A 17 -4.69 -3.55 -20.38
CA ILE A 17 -5.82 -4.38 -19.91
C ILE A 17 -5.64 -5.87 -20.23
N SER A 18 -4.91 -6.20 -21.31
CA SER A 18 -4.62 -7.59 -21.69
C SER A 18 -3.43 -8.18 -20.95
N HIS A 19 -2.69 -7.38 -20.18
CA HIS A 19 -1.49 -7.81 -19.48
C HIS A 19 -1.77 -9.00 -18.54
N LYS A 20 -0.93 -10.03 -18.63
CA LYS A 20 -0.99 -11.21 -17.77
C LYS A 20 0.18 -11.21 -16.80
N PHE A 21 -0.14 -10.98 -15.52
CA PHE A 21 0.83 -11.07 -14.45
C PHE A 21 1.16 -12.54 -14.15
N SER A 22 2.43 -12.84 -13.89
CA SER A 22 2.81 -14.12 -13.30
C SER A 22 2.33 -14.20 -11.86
N GLU A 23 2.03 -15.42 -11.39
CA GLU A 23 1.70 -15.63 -9.98
C GLU A 23 2.90 -15.26 -9.10
N ILE A 24 2.62 -14.56 -8.00
CA ILE A 24 3.64 -14.12 -7.05
C ILE A 24 3.46 -14.91 -5.76
N SER A 25 4.42 -15.79 -5.45
CA SER A 25 4.42 -16.52 -4.17
C SER A 25 5.29 -15.82 -3.13
N PHE A 26 4.85 -15.84 -1.88
CA PHE A 26 5.68 -15.46 -0.73
C PHE A 26 5.35 -16.33 0.48
N CYS A 27 6.30 -16.45 1.41
CA CYS A 27 6.08 -17.09 2.68
C CYS A 27 6.30 -16.06 3.78
N TYR A 28 5.54 -16.18 4.87
CA TYR A 28 5.76 -15.39 6.08
C TYR A 28 5.67 -16.29 7.30
N THR A 29 6.33 -15.86 8.36
CA THR A 29 6.35 -16.52 9.66
C THR A 29 5.67 -15.64 10.70
N GLU A 30 5.53 -16.17 11.91
CA GLU A 30 5.01 -15.44 13.06
C GLU A 30 5.90 -14.21 13.37
N ARG A 31 7.20 -14.29 13.08
CA ARG A 31 8.12 -13.15 13.20
C ARG A 31 7.70 -12.00 12.29
N ASP A 32 7.34 -12.31 11.04
CA ASP A 32 7.00 -11.29 10.05
C ASP A 32 5.64 -10.66 10.36
N ALA A 33 4.68 -11.48 10.83
CA ALA A 33 3.39 -11.00 11.32
C ALA A 33 3.54 -10.08 12.55
N ALA A 34 4.34 -10.47 13.54
CA ALA A 34 4.61 -9.65 14.72
C ALA A 34 5.38 -8.37 14.35
N LEU A 35 6.35 -8.45 13.44
CA LEU A 35 7.10 -7.29 12.95
C LEU A 35 6.18 -6.28 12.26
N TYR A 36 5.24 -6.75 11.44
CA TYR A 36 4.23 -5.89 10.84
C TYR A 36 3.34 -5.24 11.91
N ALA A 37 2.84 -6.01 12.88
CA ALA A 37 1.99 -5.50 13.94
C ALA A 37 2.66 -4.35 14.72
N LEU A 38 3.91 -4.54 15.15
CA LEU A 38 4.71 -3.49 15.78
C LEU A 38 4.95 -2.31 14.82
N GLY A 39 5.23 -2.60 13.56
CA GLY A 39 5.44 -1.61 12.50
C GLY A 39 4.23 -0.72 12.21
N VAL A 40 3.01 -1.17 12.51
CA VAL A 40 1.78 -0.37 12.39
C VAL A 40 1.26 0.17 13.73
N GLY A 41 1.99 -0.06 14.83
CA GLY A 41 1.73 0.59 16.12
C GLY A 41 1.13 -0.30 17.20
N ALA A 42 0.94 -1.60 16.95
CA ALA A 42 0.53 -2.50 18.03
C ALA A 42 1.55 -2.44 19.19
N CYS A 43 1.03 -2.37 20.41
CA CYS A 43 1.78 -2.24 21.66
C CYS A 43 2.54 -0.91 21.82
N ALA A 44 2.31 0.09 20.97
CA ALA A 44 3.05 1.36 21.01
C ALA A 44 2.59 2.28 22.14
N GLY A 45 1.29 2.26 22.47
CA GLY A 45 0.72 3.04 23.57
C GLY A 45 0.89 2.38 24.93
N ASP A 46 0.69 1.05 24.98
CA ASP A 46 0.90 0.22 26.17
C ASP A 46 1.46 -1.15 25.75
N ALA A 47 2.70 -1.43 26.16
CA ALA A 47 3.39 -2.67 25.81
C ALA A 47 2.82 -3.91 26.51
N VAL A 48 1.97 -3.74 27.52
CA VAL A 48 1.33 -4.84 28.26
C VAL A 48 -0.18 -4.92 28.06
N ASP A 49 -0.73 -4.21 27.06
CA ASP A 49 -2.14 -4.35 26.69
C ASP A 49 -2.42 -5.80 26.25
N GLU A 50 -3.30 -6.49 26.99
CA GLU A 50 -3.56 -7.91 26.76
C GLU A 50 -4.22 -8.20 25.41
N LYS A 51 -4.88 -7.23 24.78
CA LYS A 51 -5.51 -7.40 23.46
C LYS A 51 -4.45 -7.26 22.38
N GLU A 52 -3.66 -6.20 22.42
CA GLU A 52 -2.61 -5.93 21.43
C GLU A 52 -1.46 -6.92 21.51
N LEU A 53 -1.16 -7.42 22.72
CA LEU A 53 -0.16 -8.47 22.90
C LEU A 53 -0.44 -9.68 22.01
N ASN A 54 -1.70 -10.04 21.77
CA ASN A 54 -2.05 -11.19 20.92
C ASN A 54 -1.51 -11.08 19.49
N TYR A 55 -1.11 -9.91 19.00
CA TYR A 55 -0.49 -9.75 17.68
C TYR A 55 1.02 -10.00 17.66
N VAL A 56 1.68 -10.03 18.82
CA VAL A 56 3.14 -10.17 18.94
C VAL A 56 3.57 -11.32 19.84
N TYR A 57 2.73 -11.72 20.79
CA TYR A 57 2.95 -12.76 21.78
C TYR A 57 1.62 -13.41 22.20
N HIS A 58 1.63 -14.72 22.46
CA HIS A 58 0.46 -15.40 22.99
C HIS A 58 0.86 -16.45 24.04
N ARG A 59 0.08 -16.59 25.13
CA ARG A 59 0.39 -17.50 26.26
C ARG A 59 0.49 -18.98 25.83
N ASN A 60 -0.24 -19.35 24.79
CA ASN A 60 -0.19 -20.70 24.19
C ASN A 60 0.97 -20.90 23.20
N GLY A 61 1.89 -19.92 23.08
CA GLY A 61 3.06 -19.97 22.21
C GLY A 61 2.92 -19.11 20.95
N GLN A 62 4.05 -18.86 20.28
CA GLN A 62 4.14 -17.91 19.16
C GLN A 62 3.22 -18.26 17.98
N LYS A 63 2.96 -19.54 17.73
CA LYS A 63 2.06 -20.00 16.66
C LYS A 63 0.59 -19.59 16.87
N SER A 64 0.23 -19.14 18.07
CA SER A 64 -1.11 -18.70 18.43
C SER A 64 -1.32 -17.18 18.33
N ILE A 65 -0.32 -16.42 17.88
CA ILE A 65 -0.54 -14.98 17.65
C ILE A 65 -1.60 -14.77 16.56
N GLN A 66 -2.31 -13.66 16.67
CA GLN A 66 -3.24 -13.18 15.65
C GLN A 66 -2.48 -12.35 14.61
N VAL A 67 -3.02 -12.30 13.40
CA VAL A 67 -2.46 -11.48 12.32
C VAL A 67 -3.42 -10.34 12.02
N LEU A 68 -2.88 -9.12 11.97
CA LEU A 68 -3.66 -7.96 11.61
C LEU A 68 -4.23 -8.11 10.19
N PRO A 69 -5.53 -7.85 9.97
CA PRO A 69 -6.17 -8.00 8.66
C PRO A 69 -5.51 -7.18 7.54
N THR A 70 -4.78 -6.13 7.89
CA THR A 70 -4.13 -5.22 6.95
C THR A 70 -2.77 -5.69 6.44
N LEU A 71 -2.20 -6.79 6.98
CA LEU A 71 -0.93 -7.38 6.52
C LEU A 71 -0.85 -7.53 4.97
N PRO A 72 -1.90 -7.96 4.25
CA PRO A 72 -1.82 -8.19 2.80
C PRO A 72 -1.67 -6.92 1.95
N SER A 73 -1.92 -5.72 2.50
CA SER A 73 -1.73 -4.42 1.81
C SER A 73 -0.31 -4.21 1.27
N PHE A 74 0.64 -4.96 1.82
CA PHE A 74 2.07 -4.80 1.63
C PHE A 74 2.58 -5.28 0.23
N LEU A 75 1.79 -6.07 -0.50
CA LEU A 75 2.32 -6.92 -1.59
C LEU A 75 2.42 -6.27 -2.98
N LEU A 76 2.16 -4.97 -3.10
CA LEU A 76 1.98 -4.31 -4.40
C LEU A 76 3.25 -4.17 -5.25
N GLN A 77 4.41 -4.05 -4.60
CA GLN A 77 5.64 -3.59 -5.29
C GLN A 77 6.19 -4.57 -6.32
N LYS A 78 5.89 -5.87 -6.19
CA LYS A 78 6.42 -6.88 -7.12
C LYS A 78 5.60 -7.02 -8.41
N ALA A 79 4.39 -6.45 -8.47
CA ALA A 79 3.49 -6.65 -9.60
C ALA A 79 3.75 -5.71 -10.79
N LEU A 80 4.23 -4.49 -10.55
CA LEU A 80 4.37 -3.46 -11.59
C LEU A 80 5.76 -3.46 -12.24
N ASP A 81 6.11 -4.53 -12.97
CA ASP A 81 7.18 -4.45 -13.98
C ASP A 81 6.65 -3.87 -15.31
N LEU A 82 5.86 -2.79 -15.22
CA LEU A 82 5.48 -1.98 -16.37
C LEU A 82 6.68 -1.07 -16.67
N LYS A 83 7.62 -1.54 -17.50
CA LYS A 83 8.94 -0.95 -17.78
C LYS A 83 8.97 0.49 -18.36
N LYS A 84 7.90 1.29 -18.22
CA LYS A 84 7.73 2.59 -18.88
C LYS A 84 7.11 3.67 -17.97
N TYR A 85 7.50 3.75 -16.70
CA TYR A 85 7.16 4.91 -15.86
C TYR A 85 8.34 5.35 -14.99
N ASP A 86 8.34 6.61 -14.57
CA ASP A 86 9.28 7.12 -13.58
C ASP A 86 8.74 6.76 -12.18
N PRO A 87 9.41 5.91 -11.40
CA PRO A 87 8.93 5.48 -10.08
C PRO A 87 8.78 6.64 -9.09
N ARG A 88 9.44 7.79 -9.32
CA ARG A 88 9.27 8.99 -8.49
C ARG A 88 7.94 9.70 -8.71
N LEU A 89 7.27 9.42 -9.83
CA LEU A 89 5.99 9.99 -10.19
C LEU A 89 4.81 9.09 -9.83
N LEU A 90 5.10 7.90 -9.32
CA LEU A 90 4.12 6.94 -8.80
C LEU A 90 3.66 7.37 -7.40
N LEU A 91 2.35 7.43 -7.21
CA LEU A 91 1.73 7.57 -5.90
C LEU A 91 0.77 6.41 -5.66
N HIS A 92 0.82 5.82 -4.47
CA HIS A 92 -0.23 4.93 -4.00
C HIS A 92 -1.38 5.80 -3.49
N GLY A 93 -2.48 5.85 -4.25
CA GLY A 93 -3.58 6.78 -3.98
C GLY A 93 -4.69 6.21 -3.12
N GLN A 94 -5.10 4.96 -3.35
CA GLN A 94 -6.18 4.31 -2.58
C GLN A 94 -5.89 2.84 -2.37
N GLN A 95 -6.38 2.30 -1.26
CA GLN A 95 -6.32 0.89 -0.91
C GLN A 95 -7.70 0.41 -0.50
N TYR A 96 -8.08 -0.77 -1.00
CA TYR A 96 -9.22 -1.55 -0.55
C TYR A 96 -8.73 -2.95 -0.18
N ILE A 97 -9.31 -3.53 0.87
CA ILE A 97 -9.02 -4.88 1.33
C ILE A 97 -10.33 -5.54 1.72
N GLU A 98 -10.55 -6.75 1.23
CA GLU A 98 -11.64 -7.62 1.62
C GLU A 98 -11.10 -8.93 2.16
N ILE A 99 -11.50 -9.27 3.38
CA ILE A 99 -11.00 -10.45 4.10
C ILE A 99 -12.05 -11.54 4.04
N TYR A 100 -11.71 -12.65 3.38
CA TYR A 100 -12.59 -13.82 3.29
C TYR A 100 -12.40 -14.74 4.49
N ARG A 101 -11.16 -14.86 4.98
CA ARG A 101 -10.79 -15.68 6.13
C ARG A 101 -9.70 -14.99 6.97
N PRO A 102 -9.65 -15.25 8.29
CA PRO A 102 -8.52 -14.83 9.11
C PRO A 102 -7.20 -15.35 8.52
N LEU A 103 -6.19 -14.49 8.50
CA LEU A 103 -4.85 -14.87 8.05
C LEU A 103 -4.20 -15.79 9.09
N PRO A 104 -3.56 -16.90 8.67
CA PRO A 104 -2.86 -17.76 9.61
C PRO A 104 -1.64 -17.04 10.20
N SER A 105 -1.14 -17.47 11.36
CA SER A 105 0.03 -16.86 12.02
C SER A 105 1.33 -17.02 11.22
N SER A 106 1.40 -18.02 10.34
CA SER A 106 2.43 -18.23 9.34
C SER A 106 1.83 -18.95 8.12
N GLY A 107 2.48 -18.85 6.96
CA GLY A 107 2.00 -19.55 5.77
C GLY A 107 2.73 -19.22 4.48
N SER A 108 2.48 -20.06 3.47
CA SER A 108 2.88 -19.82 2.07
C SER A 108 1.69 -19.33 1.28
N ILE A 109 1.78 -18.15 0.69
CA ILE A 109 0.69 -17.48 -0.03
C ILE A 109 1.02 -17.37 -1.51
N VAL A 110 0.02 -17.60 -2.36
CA VAL A 110 0.06 -17.37 -3.81
C VAL A 110 -0.85 -16.20 -4.14
N ASN A 111 -0.30 -15.18 -4.79
CA ASN A 111 -1.05 -14.02 -5.24
C ASN A 111 -1.32 -14.10 -6.75
N LYS A 112 -2.57 -13.82 -7.13
CA LYS A 112 -2.99 -13.63 -8.51
C LYS A 112 -3.35 -12.17 -8.71
N VAL A 113 -2.68 -11.50 -9.66
CA VAL A 113 -2.85 -10.07 -9.91
C VAL A 113 -3.54 -9.86 -11.26
N ALA A 114 -4.44 -8.89 -11.33
CA ALA A 114 -5.08 -8.45 -12.57
C ALA A 114 -5.27 -6.93 -12.60
N ILE A 115 -5.34 -6.36 -13.81
CA ILE A 115 -5.82 -4.99 -14.00
C ILE A 115 -7.32 -4.96 -13.70
N ALA A 116 -7.70 -4.26 -12.65
CA ALA A 116 -9.09 -4.02 -12.28
C ALA A 116 -9.62 -2.69 -12.80
N GLY A 117 -8.73 -1.75 -13.13
CA GLY A 117 -9.09 -0.42 -13.61
C GLY A 117 -7.95 0.28 -14.35
N LEU A 118 -8.30 1.06 -15.36
CA LEU A 118 -7.40 1.95 -16.08
C LEU A 118 -8.15 3.21 -16.47
N HIS A 119 -7.66 4.37 -16.02
CA HIS A 119 -8.34 5.64 -16.26
C HIS A 119 -7.35 6.71 -16.72
N ASP A 120 -7.74 7.44 -17.76
CA ASP A 120 -7.04 8.66 -18.17
C ASP A 120 -7.60 9.85 -17.37
N LYS A 121 -6.72 10.56 -16.67
CA LYS A 121 -7.03 11.80 -15.95
C LYS A 121 -6.26 13.00 -16.52
N GLY A 122 -5.96 12.95 -17.82
CA GLY A 122 -5.29 14.02 -18.56
C GLY A 122 -3.80 14.08 -18.28
N LYS A 123 -3.39 14.58 -17.11
CA LYS A 123 -1.95 14.64 -16.74
C LYS A 123 -1.46 13.40 -16.00
N ALA A 124 -2.34 12.45 -15.70
CA ALA A 124 -2.00 11.23 -14.99
C ALA A 124 -2.80 10.05 -15.55
N ALA A 125 -2.23 8.86 -15.44
CA ALA A 125 -2.95 7.60 -15.56
C ALA A 125 -3.23 7.06 -14.16
N ILE A 126 -4.43 6.50 -13.97
CA ILE A 126 -4.76 5.72 -12.78
C ILE A 126 -4.80 4.26 -13.20
N ILE A 127 -4.04 3.41 -12.51
CA ILE A 127 -4.08 1.96 -12.66
C ILE A 127 -4.58 1.36 -11.36
N GLU A 128 -5.59 0.51 -11.44
CA GLU A 128 -6.06 -0.25 -10.30
C GLU A 128 -5.66 -1.71 -10.46
N LEU A 129 -4.92 -2.23 -9.49
CA LEU A 129 -4.51 -3.62 -9.43
C LEU A 129 -5.34 -4.35 -8.39
N GLU A 130 -5.97 -5.43 -8.80
CA GLU A 130 -6.62 -6.36 -7.89
C GLU A 130 -5.71 -7.58 -7.69
N THR A 131 -5.47 -7.92 -6.43
CA THR A 131 -4.65 -9.05 -6.01
C THR A 131 -5.46 -9.95 -5.11
N THR A 132 -5.72 -11.17 -5.56
CA THR A 132 -6.37 -12.20 -4.74
C THR A 132 -5.30 -13.14 -4.19
N SER A 133 -5.30 -13.32 -2.87
CA SER A 133 -4.32 -14.11 -2.13
C SER A 133 -4.92 -15.45 -1.70
N TYR A 134 -4.20 -16.52 -2.00
CA TYR A 134 -4.60 -17.90 -1.69
C TYR A 134 -3.56 -18.58 -0.80
N LEU A 135 -3.99 -19.41 0.15
CA LEU A 135 -3.10 -20.29 0.88
C LEU A 135 -2.59 -21.39 -0.05
N LYS A 136 -1.27 -21.49 -0.22
CA LYS A 136 -0.63 -22.36 -1.23
C LYS A 136 -0.97 -23.83 -1.04
N GLU A 137 -1.07 -24.28 0.20
CA GLU A 137 -1.26 -25.69 0.55
C GLU A 137 -2.69 -26.17 0.26
N SER A 138 -3.70 -25.35 0.52
CA SER A 138 -5.11 -25.71 0.37
C SER A 138 -5.78 -25.13 -0.87
N GLY A 139 -5.21 -24.07 -1.47
CA GLY A 139 -5.85 -23.26 -2.49
C GLY A 139 -6.98 -22.36 -1.96
N GLU A 140 -7.15 -22.23 -0.65
CA GLU A 140 -8.20 -21.42 -0.04
C GLU A 140 -7.95 -19.92 -0.26
N ALA A 141 -8.96 -19.18 -0.71
CA ALA A 141 -8.90 -17.74 -0.85
C ALA A 141 -8.96 -17.07 0.53
N LEU A 142 -7.96 -16.24 0.85
CA LEU A 142 -7.85 -15.56 2.14
C LEU A 142 -8.37 -14.14 2.09
N CYS A 143 -7.99 -13.39 1.05
CA CYS A 143 -8.38 -12.00 0.88
C CYS A 143 -8.25 -11.54 -0.58
N MET A 144 -8.84 -10.39 -0.87
CA MET A 144 -8.60 -9.60 -2.07
C MET A 144 -8.17 -8.20 -1.67
N ASN A 145 -7.18 -7.67 -2.39
CA ASN A 145 -6.67 -6.32 -2.21
C ASN A 145 -6.81 -5.57 -3.54
N ARG A 146 -7.36 -4.36 -3.52
CA ARG A 146 -7.33 -3.46 -4.68
C ARG A 146 -6.53 -2.22 -4.34
N SER A 147 -5.53 -1.93 -5.15
CA SER A 147 -4.67 -0.77 -4.93
C SER A 147 -4.69 0.12 -6.16
N THR A 148 -4.90 1.40 -5.91
CA THR A 148 -5.03 2.44 -6.94
C THR A 148 -3.74 3.23 -7.01
N ILE A 149 -3.09 3.16 -8.15
CA ILE A 149 -1.79 3.78 -8.42
C ILE A 149 -2.00 4.96 -9.35
N TYR A 150 -1.49 6.12 -8.95
CA TYR A 150 -1.47 7.33 -9.75
C TYR A 150 -0.10 7.47 -10.40
N LEU A 151 -0.04 7.36 -11.72
CA LEU A 151 1.16 7.58 -12.52
C LEU A 151 1.10 9.00 -13.10
N ARG A 152 1.72 9.95 -12.40
CA ARG A 152 1.78 11.35 -12.86
C ARG A 152 2.65 11.44 -14.12
N GLY A 153 2.21 12.24 -15.08
CA GLY A 153 2.87 12.40 -16.38
C GLY A 153 2.56 11.32 -17.41
N SER A 154 1.83 10.26 -17.03
CA SER A 154 1.49 9.13 -17.91
C SER A 154 0.05 9.16 -18.46
N GLY A 155 -0.67 10.26 -18.28
CA GLY A 155 -2.02 10.46 -18.83
C GLY A 155 -2.01 10.99 -20.27
N GLY A 156 -3.19 11.37 -20.78
CA GLY A 156 -3.35 12.04 -22.07
C GLY A 156 -3.31 11.09 -23.26
N PHE A 157 -3.62 9.81 -23.00
CA PHE A 157 -3.70 8.76 -24.01
C PHE A 157 -5.11 8.64 -24.62
N SER A 158 -6.06 9.47 -24.18
CA SER A 158 -7.42 9.58 -24.70
C SER A 158 -7.84 11.03 -24.91
N SER A 159 -8.96 11.25 -25.62
CA SER A 159 -9.50 12.59 -25.82
C SER A 159 -9.95 13.20 -24.49
N SER A 160 -9.61 14.46 -24.23
CA SER A 160 -10.08 15.19 -23.04
C SER A 160 -11.60 15.32 -22.96
N SER A 161 -12.30 15.30 -24.11
CA SER A 161 -13.76 15.32 -24.18
C SER A 161 -14.41 13.98 -23.83
N HIS A 162 -13.66 12.88 -23.95
CA HIS A 162 -14.12 11.51 -23.72
C HIS A 162 -12.99 10.72 -23.06
N PRO A 163 -12.68 11.01 -21.78
CA PRO A 163 -11.56 10.38 -21.09
C PRO A 163 -11.77 8.87 -21.00
N TYR A 164 -10.73 8.11 -21.35
CA TYR A 164 -10.76 6.65 -21.28
C TYR A 164 -10.94 6.18 -19.83
N SER A 165 -11.82 5.21 -19.66
CA SER A 165 -12.06 4.57 -18.37
C SER A 165 -12.46 3.13 -18.60
N TYR A 166 -11.71 2.21 -18.02
CA TYR A 166 -11.97 0.79 -17.97
C TYR A 166 -12.02 0.34 -16.51
N LYS A 167 -12.91 -0.59 -16.19
CA LYS A 167 -12.92 -1.30 -14.91
C LYS A 167 -13.64 -2.64 -15.01
N THR A 168 -13.30 -3.57 -14.12
CA THR A 168 -13.88 -4.92 -14.07
C THR A 168 -14.98 -5.09 -13.02
N TYR A 169 -15.19 -4.09 -12.17
CA TYR A 169 -16.14 -4.14 -11.06
C TYR A 169 -17.22 -3.06 -11.21
N PRO A 170 -18.43 -3.29 -10.67
CA PRO A 170 -19.56 -2.38 -10.84
C PRO A 170 -19.38 -1.07 -10.05
N ASP A 171 -20.03 0.01 -10.50
CA ASP A 171 -20.00 1.35 -9.84
C ASP A 171 -20.39 1.36 -8.36
N ASN A 172 -21.15 0.37 -7.91
CA ASN A 172 -21.80 0.35 -6.60
C ASN A 172 -20.99 -0.31 -5.48
N GLN A 173 -19.83 -0.93 -5.75
CA GLN A 173 -19.04 -1.61 -4.72
C GLN A 173 -18.17 -0.66 -3.89
N ILE A 174 -17.79 0.50 -4.43
CA ILE A 174 -17.05 1.52 -3.68
C ILE A 174 -18.00 2.70 -3.50
N LEU A 175 -18.89 2.60 -2.51
CA LEU A 175 -19.61 3.79 -2.05
C LEU A 175 -18.54 4.82 -1.70
N HIS A 176 -18.58 5.98 -2.34
CA HIS A 176 -17.78 7.12 -1.95
C HIS A 176 -18.18 7.47 -0.51
N VAL A 177 -17.48 6.92 0.48
CA VAL A 177 -17.79 7.10 1.89
C VAL A 177 -17.43 8.54 2.22
N SER A 178 -18.42 9.43 2.16
CA SER A 178 -18.28 10.77 2.70
C SER A 178 -18.30 10.67 4.22
N ALA A 179 -17.36 11.34 4.88
CA ALA A 179 -17.41 11.51 6.32
C ALA A 179 -18.79 12.08 6.72
N PRO A 180 -19.46 11.50 7.74
CA PRO A 180 -20.71 12.06 8.24
C PRO A 180 -20.53 13.52 8.66
N LYS A 181 -21.57 14.34 8.49
CA LYS A 181 -21.53 15.77 8.85
C LYS A 181 -21.64 16.02 10.36
N HIS A 182 -21.86 14.99 11.16
CA HIS A 182 -21.94 15.08 12.62
C HIS A 182 -20.60 14.77 13.28
N GLN A 183 -20.45 15.12 14.56
CA GLN A 183 -19.25 14.81 15.33
C GLN A 183 -18.98 13.29 15.38
N PRO A 184 -17.71 12.86 15.45
CA PRO A 184 -17.37 11.44 15.65
C PRO A 184 -17.96 10.91 16.95
N THR A 185 -18.45 9.67 16.93
CA THR A 185 -18.96 9.01 18.14
C THR A 185 -17.84 8.65 19.12
N VAL A 186 -16.67 8.28 18.59
CA VAL A 186 -15.46 7.95 19.35
C VAL A 186 -14.24 8.46 18.58
N VAL A 187 -13.24 8.93 19.30
CA VAL A 187 -11.95 9.35 18.76
C VAL A 187 -10.86 8.61 19.53
N TYR A 188 -9.91 8.02 18.80
CA TYR A 188 -8.69 7.44 19.33
C TYR A 188 -7.50 8.22 18.77
N GLU A 189 -6.46 8.37 19.57
CA GLU A 189 -5.24 9.06 19.18
C GLU A 189 -4.05 8.11 19.37
N ASP A 190 -3.27 7.92 18.30
CA ASP A 190 -2.06 7.12 18.32
C ASP A 190 -0.82 8.01 18.20
N THR A 191 0.21 7.70 18.99
CA THR A 191 1.50 8.39 18.90
C THR A 191 2.43 7.63 17.97
N ILE A 192 2.78 8.25 16.85
CA ILE A 192 3.74 7.69 15.90
C ILE A 192 5.15 7.75 16.48
N GLN A 193 5.84 6.60 16.53
CA GLN A 193 7.24 6.56 16.96
C GLN A 193 8.15 7.22 15.93
N GLN A 194 9.27 7.79 16.38
CA GLN A 194 10.24 8.45 15.47
C GLN A 194 10.84 7.47 14.43
N SER A 195 10.90 6.19 14.77
CA SER A 195 11.39 5.12 13.92
C SER A 195 10.27 4.35 13.22
N GLN A 196 9.00 4.80 13.27
CA GLN A 196 7.86 4.01 12.77
C GLN A 196 8.02 3.64 11.29
N ALA A 197 8.37 4.61 10.44
CA ALA A 197 8.61 4.36 9.02
C ALA A 197 9.79 3.41 8.78
N LEU A 198 10.84 3.48 9.62
CA LEU A 198 12.01 2.61 9.55
C LEU A 198 11.72 1.18 10.01
N LEU A 199 10.76 1.01 10.92
CA LEU A 199 10.29 -0.30 11.36
C LEU A 199 9.30 -0.90 10.35
N TYR A 200 8.28 -0.15 9.95
CA TYR A 200 7.25 -0.58 9.00
C TYR A 200 7.83 -1.05 7.67
N ARG A 201 8.83 -0.33 7.12
CA ARG A 201 9.49 -0.73 5.87
C ARG A 201 10.12 -2.12 5.91
N LEU A 202 10.45 -2.65 7.09
CA LEU A 202 10.99 -4.01 7.22
C LEU A 202 9.94 -5.09 6.90
N SER A 203 8.65 -4.73 6.90
CA SER A 203 7.58 -5.58 6.37
C SER A 203 7.63 -5.71 4.84
N GLY A 204 8.38 -4.82 4.17
CA GLY A 204 8.94 -5.06 2.84
C GLY A 204 9.00 -3.84 1.90
N ASP A 205 8.55 -2.65 2.32
CA ASP A 205 8.47 -1.46 1.44
C ASP A 205 9.76 -0.71 1.63
N TYR A 206 10.75 -1.13 0.86
CA TYR A 206 12.07 -0.55 0.92
C TYR A 206 12.18 0.75 0.11
N ASN A 207 11.07 1.37 -0.33
CA ASN A 207 11.10 2.63 -1.05
C ASN A 207 11.89 3.68 -0.25
N PRO A 208 12.98 4.23 -0.82
CA PRO A 208 13.83 5.18 -0.12
C PRO A 208 13.09 6.46 0.29
N LEU A 209 11.94 6.76 -0.30
CA LEU A 209 11.07 7.87 0.14
C LEU A 209 10.75 7.83 1.65
N HIS A 210 10.76 6.65 2.26
CA HIS A 210 10.43 6.47 3.67
C HIS A 210 11.65 6.44 4.61
N ALA A 211 12.87 6.55 4.08
CA ALA A 211 14.09 6.39 4.86
C ALA A 211 15.21 7.40 4.52
N ASP A 212 15.26 7.92 3.30
CA ASP A 212 16.30 8.82 2.82
C ASP A 212 15.77 10.28 2.74
N PRO A 213 16.29 11.18 3.62
CA PRO A 213 15.94 12.60 3.62
C PRO A 213 16.13 13.32 2.28
N MET A 214 17.18 12.99 1.53
CA MET A 214 17.48 13.65 0.26
C MET A 214 16.46 13.25 -0.81
N ILE A 215 16.09 11.97 -0.85
CA ILE A 215 15.08 11.47 -1.79
C ILE A 215 13.70 12.02 -1.47
N ALA A 216 13.32 12.05 -0.19
CA ALA A 216 12.03 12.61 0.19
C ALA A 216 11.92 14.10 -0.12
N GLN A 217 12.98 14.87 0.18
CA GLN A 217 13.03 16.29 -0.15
C GLN A 217 12.90 16.53 -1.67
N ALA A 218 13.61 15.72 -2.48
CA ALA A 218 13.51 15.80 -3.94
C ALA A 218 12.11 15.42 -4.46
N ALA A 219 11.37 14.57 -3.74
CA ALA A 219 9.99 14.20 -4.02
C ALA A 219 8.96 15.21 -3.49
N GLY A 220 9.39 16.27 -2.80
CA GLY A 220 8.52 17.29 -2.20
C GLY A 220 7.93 16.90 -0.84
N VAL A 221 8.40 15.81 -0.23
CA VAL A 221 8.02 15.40 1.13
C VAL A 221 8.95 16.07 2.13
N ILE A 222 8.36 16.84 3.06
CA ILE A 222 9.11 17.56 4.08
C ILE A 222 9.09 16.73 5.38
N TYR A 223 10.25 16.29 5.84
CA TYR A 223 10.41 15.79 7.20
C TYR A 223 10.40 16.97 8.18
N GLN A 224 9.41 17.02 9.08
CA GLN A 224 9.46 17.98 10.17
C GLN A 224 10.29 17.41 11.33
N THR A 225 11.53 17.89 11.45
CA THR A 225 12.26 17.76 12.71
C THR A 225 11.72 18.82 13.67
N LYS A 226 10.89 18.44 14.65
CA LYS A 226 10.63 19.34 15.79
C LYS A 226 11.91 19.46 16.61
N VAL A 227 12.78 20.40 16.26
CA VAL A 227 13.94 20.79 17.08
C VAL A 227 13.51 21.89 18.04
N LYS A 228 13.18 21.52 19.28
CA LYS A 228 13.71 22.14 20.50
C LYS A 228 13.08 21.50 21.73
N GLU A 229 13.71 20.43 22.20
CA GLU A 229 14.09 20.27 23.61
C GLU A 229 15.21 19.22 23.66
N ARG A 230 16.40 19.69 24.02
CA ARG A 230 17.69 18.98 24.25
C ARG A 230 17.78 17.52 23.76
N ASN A 231 18.55 17.32 22.68
CA ASN A 231 19.18 16.05 22.26
C ASN A 231 18.31 14.94 21.63
N ARG A 232 17.23 15.25 20.91
CA ARG A 232 16.56 14.25 20.04
C ARG A 232 16.27 14.80 18.64
N ALA A 233 16.81 14.14 17.61
CA ALA A 233 16.42 14.35 16.23
C ALA A 233 15.13 13.55 15.95
N VAL A 234 14.13 14.19 15.35
CA VAL A 234 12.80 13.60 15.08
C VAL A 234 12.65 13.35 13.59
N LEU A 235 12.41 12.11 13.17
CA LEU A 235 11.98 11.78 11.80
C LEU A 235 10.50 11.42 11.83
N SER A 236 9.65 12.28 11.29
CA SER A 236 8.27 11.93 10.93
C SER A 236 7.97 12.63 9.60
N GLY A 237 7.56 11.85 8.60
CA GLY A 237 7.19 12.34 7.28
C GLY A 237 5.68 12.21 7.11
N TYR A 238 5.02 13.30 6.74
CA TYR A 238 3.64 13.28 6.25
C TYR A 238 3.66 13.48 4.74
N VAL A 239 2.87 12.69 4.02
CA VAL A 239 2.49 12.99 2.64
C VAL A 239 1.20 13.81 2.74
N CYS A 240 1.24 15.08 2.36
CA CYS A 240 0.03 15.86 2.04
C CYS A 240 -0.40 15.58 0.60
#